data_AF-A0A949WQ39-F1
#
_entry.id   AF-A0A949WQ39-F1
#
_cell.length_a   1.000
_cell.length_b   1.000
_cell.length_c   1.000
_cell.angle_alpha   90.00
_cell.angle_beta   90.00
_cell.angle_gamma   90.00
#
_symmetry.space_group_name_H-M   'P 1'
#
loop_
_entity.id
_entity.type
_entity.pdbx_description
1 polymer ?
#
loop_
_entity_poly.entity_id
_entity_poly.type
_entity_poly.pdbx_seq_one_letter_code
_entity_poly.pdbx_strand_id
1 'polypeptide(L)' 'MTKEELEEKLQAELEWVKYRLRMLDIMEKKLYQMRDVAQKSAKNISAEERNDLNKKIKWLEMQVNALDEESRHE' A
#
# COMPACT_ATOMS: atom_id res chain seq x y z
N MET A 1 -11.57 35.04 -1.77
CA MET A 1 -10.36 34.26 -1.51
C MET A 1 -9.17 35.15 -1.80
N THR A 2 -8.33 35.43 -0.81
CA THR A 2 -7.12 36.24 -0.97
C THR A 2 -6.02 35.41 -1.66
N LYS A 3 -4.96 36.09 -2.11
CA LYS A 3 -3.78 35.40 -2.65
C LYS A 3 -3.14 34.46 -1.62
N GLU A 4 -3.09 34.89 -0.37
CA GLU A 4 -2.52 34.12 0.75
C GLU A 4 -3.35 32.86 1.05
N GLU A 5 -4.68 32.97 1.08
CA GLU A 5 -5.59 31.83 1.23
C GLU A 5 -5.46 30.82 0.06
N LEU A 6 -5.11 31.29 -1.14
CA LEU A 6 -4.85 30.42 -2.29
C LEU A 6 -3.50 29.70 -2.15
N GLU A 7 -2.45 30.40 -1.72
CA GLU A 7 -1.13 29.82 -1.50
C GLU A 7 -1.16 28.75 -0.40
N GLU A 8 -1.88 28.98 0.70
CA GLU A 8 -2.06 27.99 1.77
C GLU A 8 -2.79 26.73 1.29
N LYS A 9 -3.86 26.88 0.49
CA LYS A 9 -4.58 25.74 -0.08
C LYS A 9 -3.71 24.91 -1.01
N LEU A 10 -2.96 25.56 -1.90
CA LEU A 10 -2.06 24.88 -2.82
C LEU A 10 -0.94 24.14 -2.07
N GLN A 11 -0.43 24.73 -0.98
CA GLN A 11 0.57 24.08 -0.14
C GLN A 11 0.00 22.84 0.55
N ALA A 12 -1.23 22.90 1.06
CA ALA A 12 -1.92 21.75 1.65
C ALA A 12 -2.15 20.63 0.63
N GLU A 13 -2.65 20.96 -0.57
CA GLU A 13 -2.82 19.99 -1.66
C GLU A 13 -1.48 19.35 -2.06
N LEU A 14 -0.41 20.13 -2.13
CA LEU A 14 0.92 19.61 -2.46
C LEU A 14 1.44 18.62 -1.40
N GLU A 15 1.27 18.94 -0.11
CA GLU A 15 1.67 18.02 0.96
C GLU A 15 0.83 16.74 0.97
N TRP A 16 -0.46 16.85 0.68
CA TRP A 16 -1.33 15.70 0.50
C TRP A 16 -0.87 14.80 -0.66
N VAL A 17 -0.58 15.37 -1.84
CA VAL A 17 -0.07 14.62 -3.00
C VAL A 17 1.25 13.93 -2.65
N LYS A 18 2.18 14.61 -1.98
CA LYS A 18 3.46 14.01 -1.54
C LYS A 18 3.25 12.85 -0.59
N TYR A 19 2.33 13.00 0.37
CA TYR A 19 1.99 11.94 1.30
C TYR A 19 1.39 10.73 0.56
N ARG A 20 0.42 10.97 -0.34
CA ARG A 20 -0.20 9.91 -1.15
C ARG A 20 0.80 9.15 -2.01
N LEU A 21 1.76 9.85 -2.62
CA LEU A 21 2.84 9.20 -3.39
C LEU A 21 3.69 8.27 -2.51
N ARG A 22 4.07 8.71 -1.30
CA ARG A 22 4.81 7.84 -0.36
C ARG A 22 4.02 6.60 0.03
N MET A 23 2.72 6.71 0.22
CA MET A 23 1.87 5.56 0.55
C MET A 23 1.73 4.59 -0.62
N LEU A 24 1.61 5.12 -1.85
CA LEU A 24 1.64 4.31 -3.08
C LEU A 24 2.95 3.53 -3.24
N ASP A 25 4.10 4.15 -2.97
CA ASP A 25 5.40 3.46 -3.01
C ASP A 25 5.48 2.30 -1.99
N ILE A 26 4.88 2.47 -0.81
CA ILE A 26 4.84 1.42 0.22
C ILE A 26 3.90 0.29 -0.21
N MET A 27 2.73 0.62 -0.75
CA MET A 27 1.79 -0.38 -1.27
C MET A 27 2.40 -1.17 -2.43
N GLU A 28 3.09 -0.51 -3.36
CA GLU A 28 3.76 -1.17 -4.47
C GLU A 28 4.77 -2.23 -4.00
N LYS A 29 5.59 -1.89 -3.00
CA LYS A 29 6.53 -2.84 -2.38
C LYS A 29 5.81 -4.05 -1.79
N LYS A 30 4.66 -3.86 -1.14
CA LYS A 30 3.87 -4.97 -0.58
C LYS A 30 3.25 -5.83 -1.68
N LEU A 31 2.78 -5.23 -2.78
CA LEU A 31 2.27 -5.96 -3.95
C LEU A 31 3.38 -6.81 -4.61
N TYR A 32 4.61 -6.29 -4.71
CA TYR A 32 5.75 -7.10 -5.15
C TYR A 32 6.03 -8.27 -4.21
N GLN A 33 5.95 -8.06 -2.89
CA GLN A 33 6.07 -9.16 -1.92
C GLN A 33 4.96 -10.21 -2.08
N MET A 34 3.71 -9.79 -2.35
CA MET A 34 2.60 -10.71 -2.63
C MET A 34 2.86 -11.55 -3.87
N ARG A 35 3.34 -10.92 -4.96
CA ARG A 35 3.74 -11.63 -6.18
C ARG A 35 4.81 -12.68 -5.89
N ASP A 36 5.85 -12.33 -5.14
CA ASP A 36 6.95 -13.24 -4.82
C ASP A 36 6.48 -14.42 -3.93
N VAL A 37 5.53 -14.17 -3.03
CA VAL A 37 4.88 -15.23 -2.22
C VAL A 37 4.04 -16.15 -3.10
N ALA A 38 3.25 -15.60 -4.02
CA ALA A 38 2.45 -16.39 -4.96
C ALA A 38 3.36 -17.28 -5.84
N GLN A 39 4.46 -16.74 -6.37
CA GLN A 39 5.45 -17.51 -7.12
C GLN A 39 6.07 -18.66 -6.30
N LYS A 40 6.33 -18.44 -5.00
CA LYS A 40 6.81 -19.52 -4.11
C LYS A 40 5.77 -20.60 -3.88
N SER A 41 4.48 -20.22 -3.76
CA SER A 41 3.39 -21.17 -3.54
C SER A 41 3.11 -22.11 -4.71
N ALA A 42 3.51 -21.70 -5.93
CA ALA A 42 3.40 -22.49 -7.16
C ALA A 42 4.47 -23.60 -7.26
N LYS A 43 5.47 -23.60 -6.38
CA LYS A 43 6.49 -24.67 -6.30
C LYS A 43 5.93 -25.90 -5.59
N ASN A 44 6.68 -27.01 -5.68
CA ASN A 44 6.33 -28.22 -4.97
C ASN A 44 6.66 -28.06 -3.48
N ILE A 45 5.68 -27.60 -2.71
CA ILE A 45 5.76 -27.33 -1.26
C ILE A 45 4.68 -28.12 -0.53
N SER A 46 4.90 -28.33 0.77
CA SER A 46 3.94 -28.98 1.65
C SER A 46 2.66 -28.16 1.83
N ALA A 47 1.60 -28.83 2.31
CA ALA A 47 0.35 -28.16 2.64
C ALA A 47 0.51 -27.13 3.77
N GLU A 48 1.39 -27.41 4.74
CA GLU A 48 1.71 -26.49 5.84
C GLU A 48 2.40 -25.23 5.33
N GLU A 49 3.45 -25.38 4.51
CA GLU A 49 4.12 -24.24 3.88
C GLU A 49 3.14 -23.42 3.02
N ARG A 50 2.27 -24.08 2.26
CA ARG A 50 1.25 -23.39 1.46
C ARG A 50 0.28 -22.59 2.34
N ASN A 51 -0.11 -23.12 3.49
CA ASN A 51 -0.98 -22.43 4.44
C ASN A 51 -0.31 -21.17 5.01
N ASP A 52 0.99 -21.26 5.35
CA ASP A 52 1.73 -20.11 5.88
C ASP A 52 1.95 -19.02 4.82
N LEU A 53 2.21 -19.41 3.57
CA LEU A 53 2.25 -18.46 2.45
C LEU A 53 0.89 -17.77 2.23
N ASN A 54 -0.23 -18.50 2.37
CA ASN A 54 -1.57 -17.92 2.28
C ASN A 54 -1.84 -16.92 3.41
N LYS A 55 -1.46 -17.23 4.66
CA LYS A 55 -1.56 -16.27 5.78
C LYS A 55 -0.77 -15.00 5.49
N LYS A 56 0.43 -15.15 4.93
CA LYS A 56 1.29 -14.02 4.55
C LYS A 56 0.66 -13.16 3.46
N ILE A 57 0.05 -13.75 2.43
CA ILE A 57 -0.68 -13.00 1.39
C ILE A 57 -1.83 -12.19 2.01
N LYS A 58 -2.66 -12.81 2.85
CA LYS A 58 -3.79 -12.12 3.51
C LYS A 58 -3.32 -10.96 4.41
N TRP A 59 -2.21 -11.15 5.11
CA TRP A 59 -1.63 -10.09 5.94
C TRP A 59 -1.11 -8.91 5.10
N LEU A 60 -0.50 -9.18 3.93
CA LEU A 60 -0.07 -8.14 3.00
C LEU A 60 -1.26 -7.40 2.37
N GLU A 61 -2.30 -8.14 1.96
CA GLU A 61 -3.55 -7.58 1.44
C GLU A 61 -4.20 -6.63 2.43
N MET A 62 -4.36 -7.05 3.70
CA MET A 62 -4.91 -6.21 4.75
C MET A 62 -4.15 -4.89 4.92
N GLN A 63 -2.81 -4.92 4.85
CA GLN A 63 -2.00 -3.70 4.96
C GLN A 63 -2.13 -2.79 3.74
N VAL A 64 -2.20 -3.35 2.53
CA VAL A 64 -2.41 -2.56 1.32
C VAL A 64 -3.76 -1.85 1.39
N ASN A 65 -4.82 -2.56 1.78
CA ASN A 65 -6.15 -1.98 1.91
C ASN A 65 -6.18 -0.88 2.98
N ALA A 66 -5.60 -1.13 4.15
CA ALA A 66 -5.54 -0.13 5.22
C ALA A 66 -4.78 1.15 4.78
N LEU A 67 -3.66 1.00 4.07
CA LEU A 67 -2.90 2.14 3.55
C LEU A 67 -3.66 2.89 2.45
N ASP A 68 -4.38 2.19 1.57
CA ASP A 68 -5.18 2.83 0.53
C ASP A 68 -6.37 3.60 1.13
N GLU A 69 -7.02 3.03 2.14
CA GLU A 69 -8.10 3.67 2.89
C GLU A 69 -7.61 4.92 3.62
N GLU A 70 -6.55 4.81 4.44
CA GLU A 70 -5.95 5.94 5.18
C GLU A 70 -5.61 7.09 4.22
N SER A 71 -4.84 6.80 3.17
CA SER A 71 -4.24 7.85 2.35
C SER A 71 -5.16 8.47 1.30
N ARG A 72 -6.40 7.99 1.18
CA ARG A 72 -7.45 8.65 0.39
C ARG A 72 -8.35 9.56 1.24
N HIS A 73 -8.33 9.41 2.57
CA HIS A 73 -9.27 10.08 3.48
C HIS A 73 -8.62 11.07 4.45
N GLU A 74 -7.29 11.14 4.53
CA GLU A 74 -6.57 12.34 4.99
C GLU A 74 -6.64 13.47 3.95
#